data_AF-A0A6C1RZM6-F1
#
_entry.id   AF-A0A6C1RZM6-F1
#
_cell.length_a   1.000
_cell.length_b   1.000
_cell.length_c   1.000
_cell.angle_alpha   90.00
_cell.angle_beta   90.00
_cell.angle_gamma   90.00
#
_symmetry.space_group_name_H-M   'P 1'
#
loop_
_entity.id
_entity.type
_entity.pdbx_description
1 polymer ?
#
loop_
_entity_poly.entity_id
_entity_poly.type
_entity_poly.pdbx_seq_one_letter_code
_entity_poly.pdbx_strand_id
1 'polypeptide(L)'
;MKKPAITIITLLAILISCQMQPSTEKPTDQERIRTIILTDMTHDDGNSLIRYLYYSSWFDLEAMIVTNQLPDFNHDDTGPWDKAMGILDAYREELP
;
A
#
# COMPACT_ATOMS: atom_id res chain seq x y z
N MET A 1 -11.67 -36.85 -50.50
CA MET A 1 -12.04 -35.44 -50.27
C MET A 1 -12.20 -35.03 -48.79
N LYS A 2 -11.85 -35.86 -47.78
CA LYS A 2 -12.13 -35.55 -46.35
C LYS A 2 -10.93 -35.07 -45.51
N LYS A 3 -9.69 -35.29 -45.96
CA LYS A 3 -8.47 -34.93 -45.22
C LYS A 3 -8.23 -33.40 -45.07
N PRO A 4 -8.40 -32.55 -46.11
CA PRO A 4 -8.09 -31.13 -45.96
C PRO A 4 -9.10 -30.40 -45.04
N ALA A 5 -10.36 -30.85 -45.04
CA ALA A 5 -11.39 -30.29 -44.15
C ALA A 5 -11.06 -30.56 -42.67
N ILE A 6 -10.56 -31.76 -42.34
CA ILE A 6 -10.17 -32.10 -40.97
C ILE A 6 -9.00 -31.23 -40.53
N THR A 7 -7.97 -31.05 -41.38
CA THR A 7 -6.81 -30.21 -41.05
C THR A 7 -7.18 -28.74 -40.82
N ILE A 8 -8.10 -28.20 -41.61
CA ILE A 8 -8.58 -26.81 -41.43
C ILE A 8 -9.35 -26.68 -40.12
N ILE A 9 -10.20 -27.66 -39.77
CA ILE A 9 -10.96 -27.66 -38.51
C ILE A 9 -10.02 -27.74 -37.31
N THR A 10 -8.99 -28.57 -37.34
CA THR A 10 -8.00 -28.62 -36.25
C THR A 10 -7.19 -27.33 -36.15
N LEU A 11 -6.79 -26.71 -37.26
CA LEU A 11 -6.07 -25.44 -37.24
C LEU A 11 -6.93 -24.31 -36.65
N LEU A 12 -8.21 -24.27 -37.01
CA LEU A 12 -9.16 -23.29 -36.49
C LEU A 12 -9.41 -23.47 -34.99
N ALA A 13 -9.50 -24.71 -34.52
CA ALA A 13 -9.66 -25.02 -33.10
C ALA A 13 -8.45 -24.59 -32.25
N ILE A 14 -7.23 -24.74 -32.78
CA ILE A 14 -6.01 -24.27 -32.11
C ILE A 14 -5.97 -22.74 -32.03
N LEU A 15 -6.39 -22.05 -33.11
CA LEU A 15 -6.43 -20.59 -33.14
C LEU A 15 -7.49 -20.00 -32.19
N ILE A 16 -8.60 -20.70 -31.95
CA ILE A 16 -9.62 -20.30 -30.98
C ILE A 16 -9.14 -20.54 -29.54
N SER A 17 -8.43 -21.64 -29.28
CA SER A 17 -7.88 -21.94 -27.95
C SER A 17 -6.72 -21.02 -27.52
N CYS A 18 -6.12 -20.28 -28.45
CA CYS A 18 -5.14 -19.23 -28.15
C CYS A 18 -5.76 -17.85 -27.91
N GLN A 19 -7.10 -17.71 -27.92
CA GLN A 19 -7.71 -16.46 -27.47
C GLN A 19 -7.51 -16.34 -25.96
N MET A 20 -6.59 -15.44 -25.58
CA MET A 20 -6.34 -15.02 -24.21
C MET A 20 -7.67 -14.70 -23.55
N GLN A 21 -8.16 -15.57 -22.67
CA GLN A 21 -9.37 -15.32 -21.90
C GLN A 21 -9.12 -14.03 -21.10
N PRO A 22 -10.00 -13.02 -21.18
CA PRO A 22 -9.94 -11.91 -20.26
C PRO A 22 -9.98 -12.48 -18.85
N SER A 23 -8.91 -12.25 -18.08
CA SER A 23 -8.87 -12.66 -16.68
C SER A 23 -10.06 -12.02 -15.97
N THR A 24 -10.97 -12.86 -15.45
CA THR A 24 -12.09 -12.44 -14.59
C THR A 24 -11.64 -12.12 -13.17
N GLU A 25 -10.33 -12.15 -12.91
CA GLU A 25 -9.77 -11.53 -11.71
C GLU A 25 -10.14 -10.05 -11.76
N LYS A 26 -11.09 -9.66 -10.91
CA LYS A 26 -11.15 -8.28 -10.44
C LYS A 26 -9.71 -7.88 -10.11
N PRO A 27 -9.28 -6.63 -10.41
CA PRO A 27 -8.09 -6.12 -9.77
C PRO A 27 -8.31 -6.41 -8.28
N THR A 28 -7.52 -7.33 -7.72
CA THR A 28 -7.47 -7.40 -6.28
C THR A 28 -7.05 -5.98 -5.92
N ASP A 29 -7.85 -5.29 -5.10
CA ASP A 29 -7.27 -4.26 -4.26
C ASP A 29 -5.96 -4.88 -3.78
N GLN A 30 -4.81 -4.38 -4.25
CA GLN A 30 -3.53 -4.94 -3.85
C GLN A 30 -3.60 -5.04 -2.34
N GLU A 31 -3.55 -6.26 -1.80
CA GLU A 31 -3.83 -6.48 -0.39
C GLU A 31 -2.83 -5.63 0.40
N ARG A 32 -3.32 -4.51 0.94
CA ARG A 32 -2.47 -3.50 1.54
C ARG A 32 -1.85 -4.10 2.79
N ILE A 33 -0.55 -3.89 2.95
CA ILE A 33 0.15 -4.42 4.11
C ILE A 33 -0.34 -3.65 5.33
N ARG A 34 -0.87 -4.38 6.30
CA ARG A 34 -1.32 -3.84 7.58
C ARG A 34 -0.10 -3.44 8.42
N THR A 35 -0.08 -2.22 8.91
CA THR A 35 1.06 -1.67 9.65
C THR A 35 0.62 -1.09 10.98
N ILE A 36 1.50 -1.21 11.97
CA ILE A 36 1.42 -0.50 13.24
C ILE A 36 2.75 0.24 13.41
N ILE A 37 2.70 1.53 13.69
CA ILE A 37 3.88 2.37 13.90
C ILE A 37 4.05 2.60 15.41
N LEU A 38 5.24 2.30 15.93
CA LEU A 38 5.69 2.73 17.25
C LEU A 38 6.83 3.73 17.01
N THR A 39 6.70 4.92 17.56
CA THR A 39 7.60 6.05 17.30
C THR A 39 7.76 6.90 18.55
N ASP A 40 8.96 7.41 18.79
CA ASP A 40 9.21 8.39 19.85
C ASP A 40 9.14 9.84 19.36
N MET A 41 8.94 10.01 18.05
CA MET A 41 8.80 11.26 17.34
C MET A 41 9.99 12.22 17.53
N THR A 42 11.14 11.71 17.95
CA THR A 42 12.40 12.45 18.07
C THR A 42 13.21 12.38 16.77
N HIS A 43 14.35 13.07 16.72
CA HIS A 43 15.32 12.99 15.62
C HIS A 43 14.67 13.00 14.22
N ASP A 44 14.69 11.87 13.51
CA ASP A 44 14.23 11.69 12.14
C ASP A 44 12.83 11.05 12.01
N ASP A 45 12.17 10.67 13.10
CA ASP A 45 10.86 10.01 13.07
C ASP A 45 9.79 10.84 12.34
N GLY A 46 9.85 12.16 12.45
CA GLY A 46 8.96 13.07 11.72
C GLY A 46 9.12 12.95 10.19
N ASN A 47 10.36 12.85 9.72
CA ASN A 47 10.64 12.66 8.28
C ASN A 47 10.21 11.25 7.82
N SER A 48 10.39 10.24 8.68
CA SER A 48 9.92 8.88 8.43
C SER A 48 8.39 8.82 8.34
N LEU A 49 7.66 9.53 9.21
CA LEU A 49 6.21 9.63 9.15
C LEU A 49 5.73 10.35 7.88
N ILE A 50 6.34 11.47 7.52
CA ILE A 50 6.01 12.17 6.26
C ILE A 50 6.20 11.24 5.06
N ARG A 51 7.31 10.49 5.02
CA ARG A 51 7.57 9.51 3.95
C ARG A 51 6.55 8.37 3.95
N TYR A 52 6.19 7.86 5.13
CA TYR A 52 5.15 6.84 5.26
C TYR A 52 3.82 7.34 4.68
N LEU A 53 3.41 8.56 5.03
CA LEU A 53 2.17 9.17 4.54
C LEU A 53 2.18 9.40 3.02
N TYR A 54 3.32 9.73 2.43
CA TYR A 54 3.48 9.81 0.98
C TYR A 54 3.19 8.46 0.27
N TYR A 55 3.52 7.35 0.91
CA TYR A 55 3.25 5.99 0.41
C TYR A 55 2.01 5.34 1.05
N SER A 56 1.16 6.09 1.74
CA SER A 56 0.05 5.54 2.53
C SER A 56 -0.95 4.73 1.69
N SER A 57 -1.06 5.02 0.39
CA SER A 57 -1.91 4.26 -0.54
C SER A 57 -1.52 2.80 -0.70
N TRP A 58 -0.31 2.40 -0.28
CA TRP A 58 0.17 1.02 -0.32
C TRP A 58 0.02 0.27 1.01
N PHE A 59 -0.40 0.97 2.07
CA PHE A 59 -0.47 0.43 3.41
C PHE A 59 -1.86 0.61 4.03
N ASP A 60 -2.15 -0.22 5.02
CA ASP A 60 -3.31 -0.05 5.89
C ASP A 60 -2.80 0.25 7.30
N LEU A 61 -2.81 1.52 7.69
CA LEU A 61 -2.32 1.95 9.00
C LEU A 61 -3.37 1.64 10.06
N GLU A 62 -3.10 0.62 10.87
CA GLU A 62 -4.02 0.15 11.92
C GLU A 62 -3.88 0.96 13.21
N ALA A 63 -2.65 1.39 13.52
CA ALA A 63 -2.37 2.22 14.68
C ALA A 63 -1.05 2.97 14.53
N MET A 64 -1.00 4.17 15.08
CA MET A 64 0.24 4.91 15.35
C MET A 64 0.31 5.20 16.84
N ILE A 65 1.37 4.73 17.48
CA ILE A 65 1.59 4.84 18.92
C ILE A 65 2.82 5.72 19.12
N VAL A 66 2.59 6.93 19.63
CA VAL A 66 3.67 7.80 20.11
C VAL A 66 4.04 7.33 21.51
N THR A 67 5.28 6.89 21.69
CA THR A 67 5.77 6.27 22.92
C THR A 67 7.19 6.72 23.22
N ASN A 68 7.59 6.66 24.48
CA ASN A 68 8.87 7.19 24.92
C ASN A 68 10.05 6.30 24.49
N GLN A 69 11.19 6.91 24.21
CA GLN A 69 12.50 6.24 24.19
C GLN A 69 13.31 6.57 25.43
N LEU A 70 14.25 5.69 25.80
CA LEU A 70 15.26 5.99 26.82
C LEU A 70 16.63 6.14 26.14
N PRO A 71 17.48 7.09 26.59
CA PRO A 71 17.34 7.89 27.81
C PRO A 71 16.56 9.21 27.65
N ASP A 72 16.17 9.58 26.42
CA ASP A 72 15.67 10.93 26.08
C ASP A 72 14.21 11.21 26.50
N PHE A 73 13.65 10.40 27.41
CA PHE A 73 12.30 10.59 27.91
C PHE A 73 12.20 11.77 28.89
N ASN A 74 11.30 12.70 28.60
CA ASN A 74 10.88 13.74 29.52
C ASN A 74 9.39 13.56 29.86
N HIS A 75 9.08 13.37 31.16
CA HIS A 75 7.79 12.86 31.64
C HIS A 75 6.57 13.65 31.20
N ASP A 76 6.71 14.98 31.04
CA ASP A 76 5.62 15.89 30.72
C ASP A 76 5.83 16.65 29.41
N ASP A 77 6.71 16.14 28.54
CA ASP A 77 6.95 16.76 27.25
C ASP A 77 5.87 16.35 26.23
N THR A 78 5.06 17.31 25.81
CA THR A 78 4.04 17.11 24.77
C THR A 78 4.61 17.20 23.36
N GLY A 79 5.85 17.66 23.20
CA GLY A 79 6.50 17.92 21.92
C GLY A 79 6.43 16.74 20.92
N PRO A 80 6.73 15.49 21.34
CA PRO A 80 6.57 14.31 20.49
C PRO A 80 5.14 14.14 19.95
N TRP A 81 4.14 14.30 20.82
CA TRP A 81 2.73 14.18 20.45
C TRP A 81 2.32 15.31 19.50
N ASP A 82 2.66 16.55 19.85
CA ASP A 82 2.31 17.74 19.08
C ASP A 82 2.93 17.71 17.68
N LYS A 83 4.18 17.23 17.55
CA LYS A 83 4.86 17.01 16.28
C LYS A 83 4.15 15.95 15.43
N ALA A 84 3.74 14.83 16.03
CA ALA A 84 3.02 13.77 15.31
C ALA A 84 1.67 14.28 14.79
N MET A 85 0.88 14.94 15.65
CA MET A 85 -0.42 15.49 15.27
C MET A 85 -0.28 16.59 14.22
N GLY A 86 0.70 17.49 14.34
CA GLY A 86 0.95 18.53 13.34
C GLY A 86 1.28 17.98 11.95
N ILE A 87 2.02 16.87 11.86
CA ILE A 87 2.27 16.19 10.57
C ILE A 87 0.99 15.59 9.99
N LEU A 88 0.15 14.96 10.82
CA LEU A 88 -1.12 14.39 10.36
C LEU A 88 -2.12 15.48 9.92
N ASP A 89 -2.18 16.59 10.64
CA ASP A 89 -3.02 17.74 10.27
C ASP A 89 -2.56 18.34 8.94
N ALA A 90 -1.24 18.55 8.75
CA ALA A 90 -0.69 19.02 7.48
C ALA A 90 -0.99 18.03 6.34
N TYR A 91 -0.83 16.73 6.56
CA TYR A 91 -1.17 15.72 5.56
C TYR A 91 -2.65 15.77 5.17
N ARG A 92 -3.56 15.95 6.13
CA ARG A 92 -5.00 16.11 5.87
C ARG A 92 -5.29 17.33 5.00
N GLU A 93 -4.59 18.45 5.23
CA GLU A 93 -4.80 19.70 4.47
C GLU A 93 -4.30 19.63 3.03
N GLU A 94 -3.29 18.78 2.77
CA GLU A 94 -2.73 18.58 1.43
C GLU A 94 -3.51 17.55 0.58
N LEU A 95 -4.48 16.83 1.16
CA LEU A 95 -5.32 15.89 0.41
C LEU A 95 -6.39 16.66 -0.41
N PRO A 96 -6.49 16.42 -1.73
CA PRO A 96 -7.45 17.09 -2.62
C PRO A 96 -8.91 16.70 -2.40
#